data_AF-A0A7R9V0N0-F1
#
_entry.id   AF-A0A7R9V0N0-F1
#
_cell.length_a   1.000
_cell.length_b   1.000
_cell.length_c   1.000
_cell.angle_alpha   90.00
_cell.angle_beta   90.00
_cell.angle_gamma   90.00
#
_symmetry.space_group_name_H-M   'P 1'
#
loop_
_entity.id
_entity.type
_entity.pdbx_description
1 polymer ?
#
loop_
_entity_poly.entity_id
_entity_poly.type
_entity_poly.pdbx_seq_one_letter_code
_entity_poly.pdbx_strand_id
1 'polypeptide(L)'
;GGGGQPQTLLCIAYTPDGQAATGCVSGDVLIWKGQEVQTKLRGAHDSPVYSVAILEGAHLVSGDKHGVLALWDSSHTHMLSRALDDRQEHGCELPAIRSLVPLGSRAPAGTVDGS
;
A
#
# COMPACT_ATOMS: atom_id res chain seq x y z
N GLY A 1 22.78 -17.43 17.49
CA GLY A 1 21.42 -17.11 17.01
C GLY A 1 21.49 -15.78 16.30
N GLY A 2 21.25 -15.75 14.99
CA GLY A 2 21.38 -14.53 14.20
C GLY A 2 20.24 -13.57 14.50
N GLY A 3 20.51 -12.51 15.26
CA GLY A 3 19.61 -11.36 15.34
C GLY A 3 19.56 -10.70 13.97
N GLY A 4 18.39 -10.72 13.33
CA GLY A 4 18.19 -10.03 12.06
C GLY A 4 18.44 -8.53 12.22
N GLN A 5 19.08 -7.92 11.22
CA GLN A 5 19.29 -6.47 11.20
C GLN A 5 17.95 -5.73 11.31
N PRO A 6 17.89 -4.63 12.08
CA PRO A 6 16.67 -3.83 12.19
C PRO A 6 16.24 -3.33 10.80
N GLN A 7 14.95 -3.48 10.50
CA GLN A 7 14.37 -3.05 9.24
C GLN A 7 13.88 -1.60 9.33
N THR A 8 14.17 -0.79 8.32
CA THR A 8 13.64 0.57 8.22
C THR A 8 12.22 0.54 7.66
N LEU A 9 11.28 1.11 8.42
CA LEU A 9 9.90 1.35 7.99
C LEU A 9 9.80 2.76 7.39
N LEU A 10 9.12 2.88 6.25
CA LEU A 10 9.08 4.12 5.45
C LEU A 10 7.70 4.79 5.46
N CYS A 11 6.65 4.04 5.78
CA CYS A 11 5.28 4.51 5.82
C CYS A 11 4.44 3.66 6.79
N ILE A 12 3.29 4.20 7.22
CA ILE A 12 2.32 3.52 8.09
C ILE A 12 0.89 3.95 7.73
N ALA A 13 -0.06 3.02 7.85
CA ALA A 13 -1.50 3.30 7.85
C ALA A 13 -2.21 2.43 8.88
N TYR A 14 -3.26 2.96 9.52
CA TYR A 14 -4.08 2.21 10.46
C TYR A 14 -5.38 1.75 9.81
N THR A 15 -5.82 0.55 10.18
CA THR A 15 -7.12 -0.01 9.81
C THR A 15 -8.16 0.34 10.88
N PRO A 16 -9.47 0.31 10.56
CA PRO A 16 -10.53 0.58 11.53
C PRO A 16 -10.59 -0.39 12.71
N ASP A 17 -10.09 -1.62 12.55
CA ASP A 17 -10.05 -2.65 13.59
C ASP A 17 -8.79 -2.58 14.48
N GLY A 18 -7.96 -1.55 14.30
CA GLY A 18 -6.81 -1.26 15.16
C GLY A 18 -5.53 -2.01 14.77
N GLN A 19 -5.47 -2.61 13.58
CA GLN A 19 -4.21 -3.05 12.99
C GLN A 19 -3.46 -1.87 12.36
N ALA A 20 -2.17 -2.07 12.11
CA ALA A 20 -1.37 -1.15 11.32
C ALA A 20 -0.69 -1.89 10.17
N ALA A 21 -0.59 -1.26 9.00
CA ALA A 21 0.22 -1.70 7.87
C ALA A 21 1.42 -0.77 7.74
N THR A 22 2.62 -1.31 7.52
CA THR A 22 3.84 -0.52 7.31
C THR A 22 4.63 -1.03 6.12
N GLY A 23 5.13 -0.12 5.28
CA GLY A 23 6.03 -0.46 4.17
C GLY A 23 7.52 -0.42 4.58
N CYS A 24 8.30 -1.36 4.08
CA CYS A 24 9.73 -1.51 4.38
C CYS A 24 10.62 -1.03 3.23
N VAL A 25 11.87 -0.68 3.57
CA VAL A 25 12.94 -0.46 2.57
C VAL A 25 13.25 -1.72 1.74
N SER A 26 13.00 -2.91 2.30
CA SER A 26 13.18 -4.19 1.61
C SER A 26 12.14 -4.48 0.54
N GLY A 27 11.07 -3.68 0.44
CA GLY A 27 9.91 -3.99 -0.39
C GLY A 27 8.86 -4.86 0.32
N ASP A 28 9.11 -5.29 1.56
CA ASP A 28 8.11 -6.00 2.36
C ASP A 28 7.01 -5.04 2.86
N VAL A 29 5.82 -5.59 3.10
CA VAL A 29 4.78 -4.94 3.92
C VAL A 29 4.54 -5.75 5.19
N LEU A 30 4.45 -5.08 6.33
CA LEU A 30 4.20 -5.70 7.64
C LEU A 30 2.83 -5.30 8.16
N ILE A 31 2.08 -6.27 8.67
CA ILE A 31 0.79 -6.08 9.33
C ILE A 31 0.96 -6.35 10.82
N TRP A 32 0.54 -5.39 11.63
CA TRP A 32 0.76 -5.34 13.06
C TRP A 32 -0.55 -5.42 13.83
N LYS A 33 -0.51 -6.05 15.01
CA LYS A 33 -1.53 -5.91 16.05
C LYS A 33 -0.83 -5.57 17.36
N GLY A 34 -1.00 -4.34 17.83
CA GLY A 34 -0.19 -3.81 18.93
C GLY A 34 1.29 -3.75 18.54
N GLN A 35 2.15 -4.44 19.30
CA GLN A 35 3.61 -4.45 19.08
C GLN A 35 4.10 -5.69 18.29
N GLU A 36 3.19 -6.58 17.90
CA GLU A 36 3.51 -7.83 17.23
C GLU A 36 3.22 -7.76 15.73
N VAL A 37 4.16 -8.24 14.92
CA VAL A 37 3.94 -8.48 13.49
C VAL A 37 3.12 -9.76 13.34
N GLN A 38 1.87 -9.62 12.95
CA GLN A 38 0.96 -10.75 12.68
C GLN A 38 1.21 -11.36 11.30
N THR A 39 1.55 -10.51 10.32
CA THR A 39 1.78 -10.96 8.94
C THR A 39 2.91 -10.17 8.32
N LYS A 40 3.76 -10.86 7.57
CA LYS A 40 4.83 -10.29 6.76
C LYS A 40 4.62 -10.67 5.31
N LEU A 41 4.19 -9.71 4.50
CA LEU A 41 4.02 -9.84 3.06
C LEU A 41 5.38 -9.67 2.39
N ARG A 42 6.11 -10.80 2.28
CA ARG A 42 7.47 -10.82 1.74
C ARG A 42 7.47 -10.57 0.25
N GLY A 43 8.32 -9.66 -0.22
CA GLY A 43 8.38 -9.32 -1.64
C GLY A 43 7.05 -8.73 -2.16
N ALA A 44 6.33 -8.01 -1.30
CA ALA A 44 5.15 -7.25 -1.71
C ALA A 44 5.48 -6.33 -2.91
N HIS A 45 6.67 -5.72 -2.86
CA HIS A 45 7.30 -4.97 -3.92
C HIS A 45 8.77 -5.39 -4.09
N ASP A 46 9.33 -5.18 -5.29
CA ASP A 46 10.75 -5.42 -5.58
C ASP A 46 11.63 -4.20 -5.22
N SER A 47 11.01 -3.16 -4.63
CA SER A 47 11.65 -1.90 -4.29
C SER A 47 11.03 -1.26 -3.04
N PRO A 48 11.67 -0.25 -2.43
CA PRO A 48 11.19 0.38 -1.20
C PRO A 48 9.72 0.82 -1.27
N VAL A 49 8.92 0.41 -0.29
CA VAL A 49 7.49 0.79 -0.18
C VAL A 49 7.39 2.14 0.51
N TYR A 50 7.11 3.19 -0.26
CA TYR A 50 7.04 4.56 0.26
C TYR A 50 5.65 4.98 0.73
N SER A 51 4.60 4.25 0.32
CA SER A 51 3.24 4.58 0.71
C SER A 51 2.39 3.34 0.92
N VAL A 52 1.52 3.41 1.92
CA VAL A 52 0.46 2.45 2.18
C VAL A 52 -0.81 3.22 2.52
N ALA A 53 -1.96 2.67 2.16
CA ALA A 53 -3.27 3.22 2.54
C ALA A 53 -4.31 2.11 2.70
N ILE A 54 -5.28 2.33 3.58
CA ILE A 54 -6.43 1.45 3.77
C ILE A 54 -7.63 2.06 3.06
N LEU A 55 -8.27 1.29 2.18
CA LEU A 55 -9.47 1.66 1.43
C LEU A 55 -10.75 1.32 2.21
N GLU A 56 -11.89 1.77 1.67
CA GLU A 56 -13.20 1.26 2.07
C GLU A 56 -13.24 -0.28 1.95
N GLY A 57 -13.85 -0.94 2.93
CA GLY A 57 -13.86 -2.41 3.01
C GLY A 57 -12.55 -3.04 3.50
N ALA A 58 -11.65 -2.25 4.10
CA ALA A 58 -10.39 -2.69 4.71
C ALA A 58 -9.35 -3.27 3.74
N HIS A 59 -9.49 -3.06 2.44
CA HIS A 59 -8.43 -3.40 1.48
C HIS A 59 -7.20 -2.54 1.71
N LEU A 60 -6.01 -3.09 1.48
CA LEU A 60 -4.75 -2.37 1.57
C LEU A 60 -4.25 -2.05 0.15
N VAL A 61 -3.73 -0.84 -0.04
CA VAL A 61 -2.94 -0.46 -1.22
C VAL A 61 -1.54 -0.09 -0.77
N SER A 62 -0.54 -0.56 -1.50
CA SER A 62 0.87 -0.21 -1.29
C SER A 62 1.51 0.30 -2.58
N GLY A 63 2.43 1.25 -2.46
CA GLY A 63 3.11 1.91 -3.59
C GLY A 63 4.61 2.06 -3.36
N ASP A 64 5.41 1.82 -4.40
CA ASP A 64 6.86 1.73 -4.28
C ASP A 64 7.68 2.79 -5.06
N LYS A 65 9.00 2.65 -5.00
CA LYS A 65 9.98 3.50 -5.68
C LYS A 65 9.81 3.55 -7.19
N HIS A 66 9.33 2.47 -7.81
CA HIS A 66 9.26 2.31 -9.25
C HIS A 66 7.82 2.40 -9.77
N GLY A 67 6.96 3.15 -9.09
CA GLY A 67 5.62 3.43 -9.58
C GLY A 67 4.66 2.25 -9.50
N VAL A 68 5.05 1.13 -8.86
CA VAL A 68 4.22 -0.07 -8.79
C VAL A 68 3.20 0.08 -7.67
N LEU A 69 1.93 -0.21 -7.99
CA LEU A 69 0.86 -0.33 -7.01
C LEU A 69 0.49 -1.80 -6.83
N ALA A 70 0.29 -2.22 -5.58
CA ALA A 70 -0.31 -3.51 -5.25
C ALA A 70 -1.58 -3.29 -4.43
N LEU A 71 -2.66 -3.94 -4.85
CA LEU A 71 -3.93 -4.03 -4.11
C LEU A 71 -3.99 -5.38 -3.41
N TRP A 72 -4.37 -5.35 -2.13
CA TRP A 72 -4.45 -6.52 -1.27
C TRP A 72 -5.88 -6.70 -0.76
N ASP A 73 -6.25 -7.96 -0.50
CA ASP A 73 -7.52 -8.32 0.11
C ASP A 73 -7.72 -7.66 1.49
N SER A 74 -8.95 -7.72 1.98
CA SER A 74 -9.32 -7.13 3.28
C SER A 74 -8.68 -7.84 4.48
N SER A 75 -8.16 -9.06 4.29
CA SER A 75 -7.39 -9.79 5.32
C SER A 75 -5.89 -9.50 5.26
N HIS A 76 -5.43 -8.69 4.30
CA HIS A 76 -4.03 -8.33 4.06
C HIS A 76 -3.13 -9.56 3.90
N THR A 77 -3.61 -10.57 3.19
CA THR A 77 -2.94 -11.86 2.99
C THR A 77 -2.64 -12.15 1.53
N HIS A 78 -3.51 -11.72 0.62
CA HIS A 78 -3.39 -12.00 -0.81
C HIS A 78 -3.39 -10.73 -1.63
N MET A 79 -2.44 -10.64 -2.55
CA MET A 79 -2.41 -9.60 -3.58
C MET A 79 -3.51 -9.90 -4.59
N LEU A 80 -4.45 -8.98 -4.75
CA LEU A 80 -5.56 -9.05 -5.70
C LEU A 80 -5.14 -8.58 -7.09
N SER A 81 -4.36 -7.49 -7.16
CA SER A 81 -3.86 -6.95 -8.41
C SER A 81 -2.56 -6.19 -8.21
N ARG A 82 -1.80 -6.09 -9.30
CA ARG A 82 -0.60 -5.26 -9.38
C ARG A 82 -0.72 -4.40 -10.62
N ALA A 83 -0.64 -3.08 -10.45
CA ALA A 83 -0.61 -2.15 -11.56
C ALA A 83 0.85 -1.74 -11.81
N LEU A 84 1.31 -2.00 -13.03
CA LEU A 84 2.58 -1.53 -13.57
C LEU A 84 2.24 -0.53 -14.67
N ASP A 85 2.89 0.63 -14.71
CA ASP A 85 2.77 1.52 -15.86
C ASP A 85 3.56 0.90 -17.03
N ASP A 86 2.87 0.70 -18.15
CA ASP A 86 3.37 0.09 -19.39
C ASP A 86 4.58 0.84 -19.99
N ARG A 87 4.81 2.08 -19.53
CA ARG A 87 6.00 2.87 -19.89
C ARG A 87 7.32 2.28 -19.42
N GLN A 88 7.30 1.25 -18.56
CA GLN A 88 8.50 0.51 -18.19
C GLN A 88 9.21 -0.10 -19.43
N GLU A 89 8.46 -0.43 -20.49
CA GLU A 89 9.01 -0.99 -21.74
C GLU A 89 9.94 -0.02 -22.50
N HIS A 90 9.86 1.29 -22.22
CA HIS A 90 10.67 2.31 -22.89
C HIS A 90 11.91 2.74 -22.09
N GLY A 91 12.25 2.04 -21.00
CA GLY A 91 13.46 2.28 -20.21
C GLY A 91 13.43 3.55 -19.35
N CYS A 92 12.29 4.23 -19.22
CA CYS A 92 12.12 5.32 -18.28
C CYS A 92 11.71 4.75 -16.90
N GLU A 93 12.48 5.06 -15.85
CA GLU A 93 12.05 4.78 -14.48
C GLU A 93 10.75 5.55 -14.18
N LEU A 94 9.74 4.83 -13.71
CA LEU A 94 8.49 5.45 -13.26
C LEU A 94 8.74 6.24 -11.97
N PRO A 95 8.02 7.36 -11.77
CA PRO A 95 8.15 8.13 -10.55
C PRO A 95 7.67 7.31 -9.33
N ALA A 96 8.36 7.47 -8.20
CA ALA A 96 7.98 6.84 -6.95
C ALA A 96 6.58 7.23 -6.48
N ILE A 97 5.81 6.27 -5.96
CA ILE A 97 4.53 6.55 -5.31
C ILE A 97 4.78 7.02 -3.88
N ARG A 98 4.81 8.34 -3.69
CA ARG A 98 5.15 8.97 -2.41
C ARG A 98 3.99 9.07 -1.42
N SER A 99 2.76 9.05 -1.91
CA SER A 99 1.57 9.15 -1.07
C SER A 99 0.40 8.51 -1.79
N LEU A 100 -0.48 7.90 -1.00
CA LEU A 100 -1.75 7.33 -1.42
C LEU A 100 -2.83 8.00 -0.59
N VAL A 101 -3.85 8.52 -1.28
CA VAL A 101 -5.01 9.15 -0.65
C VAL A 101 -6.24 8.38 -1.11
N PRO A 102 -6.86 7.57 -0.24
CA PRO A 102 -8.14 6.96 -0.54
C PRO A 102 -9.17 8.06 -0.78
N LEU A 103 -9.69 8.16 -2.01
CA LEU A 103 -10.87 8.97 -2.26
C LEU A 103 -12.07 8.15 -1.80
N GLY A 104 -12.64 8.55 -0.66
CA GLY A 104 -13.96 8.04 -0.26
C GLY A 104 -14.97 8.32 -1.36
N SER A 105 -15.92 7.42 -1.54
CA SER A 105 -16.94 7.54 -2.59
C SER A 105 -17.89 8.71 -2.32
N ARG A 106 -17.48 9.95 -2.61
CA ARG A 106 -18.41 11.07 -2.76
C ARG A 106 -18.97 11.05 -4.16
N ALA A 107 -20.19 10.51 -4.31
CA ALA A 107 -20.99 10.83 -5.48
C ALA A 107 -21.16 12.37 -5.55
N PRO A 108 -20.91 13.02 -6.70
CA PRO A 108 -21.31 14.41 -6.86
C PRO A 108 -22.84 14.47 -6.76
N ALA A 109 -23.36 15.02 -5.66
CA ALA A 109 -24.75 15.43 -5.57
C ALA A 109 -24.91 16.73 -6.38
N GLY A 110 -24.99 16.60 -7.70
CA GLY A 110 -25.47 17.66 -8.57
C GLY A 110 -26.99 17.55 -8.67
N THR A 111 -27.71 18.38 -7.93
CA THR A 111 -29.13 18.61 -8.24
C THR A 111 -29.17 19.42 -9.53
N VAL A 112 -29.84 18.90 -10.56
CA VAL A 112 -30.24 19.71 -11.71
C VAL A 112 -31.52 20.44 -11.32
N ASP A 113 -31.43 21.71 -10.98
CA ASP A 113 -32.59 22.60 -11.01
C ASP A 113 -32.68 23.22 -12.41
N GLY A 114 -33.58 22.64 -13.20
CA GLY A 114 -34.01 23.26 -14.45
C GLY A 114 -34.92 24.45 -14.16
N SER A 115 -34.62 25.58 -14.78
CA SER A 115 -35.58 26.62 -15.13
C SER A 115 -35.13 27.33 -16.41
#